data_AF-A0A3D4B961-F1
#
_entry.id   AF-A0A3D4B961-F1
#
_cell.length_a   1.000
_cell.length_b   1.000
_cell.length_c   1.000
_cell.angle_alpha   90.00
_cell.angle_beta   90.00
_cell.angle_gamma   90.00
#
_symmetry.space_group_name_H-M   'P 1'
#
loop_
_entity.id
_entity.type
_entity.pdbx_description
1 polymer ?
#
loop_
_entity_poly.entity_id
_entity_poly.type
_entity_poly.pdbx_seq_one_letter_code
_entity_poly.pdbx_strand_id
1 'polypeptide(L)' 'QIRNNQAVVFVVEGAIAQMREVTPGIEAGDRVEIVAGLSDGERLVVQGHETLRDKAKVRILE' A
#
# COMPACT_ATOMS: atom_id res chain seq x y z
N GLN A 1 -6.37 2.46 0.17
CA GLN A 1 -7.62 2.20 0.93
C GLN A 1 -7.76 3.25 2.02
N ILE A 2 -8.97 3.52 2.52
CA ILE A 2 -9.14 4.32 3.75
C ILE A 2 -9.44 3.36 4.91
N ARG A 3 -8.61 3.38 5.96
CA ARG A 3 -8.81 2.64 7.21
C ARG A 3 -8.68 3.60 8.38
N ASN A 4 -9.60 3.55 9.34
CA ASN A 4 -9.64 4.48 10.48
C ASN A 4 -9.53 5.96 10.07
N ASN A 5 -10.20 6.35 8.97
CA ASN A 5 -10.15 7.71 8.41
C ASN A 5 -8.76 8.16 7.91
N GLN A 6 -7.85 7.21 7.65
CA GLN A 6 -6.51 7.45 7.12
C GLN A 6 -6.30 6.67 5.83
N ALA A 7 -5.59 7.27 4.86
CA ALA A 7 -5.19 6.60 3.65
C ALA A 7 -4.07 5.61 3.95
N VAL A 8 -4.25 4.36 3.54
CA VAL A 8 -3.30 3.28 3.76
C VAL A 8 -3.03 2.50 2.48
N VAL A 9 -1.79 2.05 2.37
CA VAL A 9 -1.31 1.12 1.34
C VAL A 9 -0.62 -0.06 1.99
N PHE A 10 -0.30 -1.08 1.19
CA PHE A 10 0.49 -2.22 1.64
C PHE A 10 1.80 -2.31 0.87
N VAL A 11 2.91 -2.37 1.59
CA VAL A 11 4.25 -2.59 1.02
C VAL A 11 4.75 -3.97 1.39
N VAL A 12 5.49 -4.62 0.48
CA VAL A 12 6.01 -5.97 0.66
C VAL A 12 7.50 -5.95 0.96
N GLU A 13 7.85 -6.32 2.18
CA GLU A 13 9.22 -6.56 2.62
C GLU A 13 9.42 -8.07 2.80
N GLY A 14 10.24 -8.67 1.92
CA GLY A 14 10.41 -10.12 1.85
C GLY A 14 9.11 -10.85 1.53
N ALA A 15 8.53 -11.52 2.53
CA ALA A 15 7.28 -12.30 2.44
C ALA A 15 6.17 -11.73 3.34
N ILE A 16 6.30 -10.49 3.80
CA ILE A 16 5.35 -9.83 4.71
C ILE A 16 4.82 -8.56 4.05
N ALA A 17 3.50 -8.43 4.02
CA ALA A 17 2.82 -7.18 3.68
C ALA A 17 2.66 -6.33 4.94
N GLN A 18 3.22 -5.14 4.93
CA GLN A 18 3.10 -4.16 6.00
C GLN A 18 2.09 -3.10 5.59
N MET A 19 1.15 -2.80 6.50
CA MET A 19 0.24 -1.69 6.27
C MET A 19 0.97 -0.39 6.55
N ARG A 20 0.86 0.57 5.64
CA ARG A 20 1.48 1.86 5.82
C ARG A 20 0.50 2.99 5.58
N GLU A 21 0.49 3.91 6.52
CA GLU A 21 -0.22 5.17 6.38
C GLU A 21 0.52 6.07 5.40
N VAL A 22 -0.24 6.69 4.50
CA VAL A 22 0.28 7.56 3.45
C VAL A 22 -0.51 8.85 3.40
N THR A 23 0.12 9.88 2.85
CA THR A 23 -0.57 11.12 2.52
C THR A 23 -0.80 11.14 1.01
N PRO A 24 -2.06 11.02 0.55
CA PRO A 24 -2.38 11.19 -0.86
C PRO A 24 -2.29 12.67 -1.25
N GLY A 25 -1.87 12.92 -2.49
CA GLY A 25 -1.81 14.23 -3.13
C GLY A 25 -2.86 14.35 -4.23
N ILE A 26 -2.42 14.72 -5.43
CA ILE A 26 -3.30 14.90 -6.57
C ILE A 26 -3.84 13.55 -7.07
N GLU A 27 -5.14 13.50 -7.34
CA GLU A 27 -5.81 12.40 -8.02
C GLU A 27 -6.06 12.76 -9.48
N ALA A 28 -5.66 11.88 -10.41
CA ALA A 28 -5.81 12.05 -11.84
C ALA A 28 -6.27 10.74 -12.49
N GLY A 29 -7.58 10.64 -12.72
CA GLY A 29 -8.20 9.45 -13.33
C GLY A 29 -8.07 8.22 -12.44
N ASP A 30 -7.33 7.22 -12.92
CA ASP A 30 -7.03 5.96 -12.22
C ASP A 30 -5.79 6.04 -11.33
N ARG A 31 -5.15 7.21 -11.24
CA ARG A 31 -3.89 7.42 -10.52
C ARG A 31 -4.07 8.37 -9.35
N VAL A 32 -3.42 8.03 -8.24
CA VAL A 32 -3.31 8.89 -7.06
C VAL A 32 -1.82 9.11 -6.76
N GLU A 33 -1.44 10.36 -6.57
CA GLU A 33 -0.12 10.74 -6.09
C GLU A 33 0.00 10.45 -4.59
N ILE A 34 1.17 9.98 -4.16
CA ILE A 34 1.49 9.83 -2.74
C ILE A 34 2.62 10.81 -2.40
N VAL A 35 2.31 11.82 -1.58
CA VAL A 35 3.26 12.89 -1.23
C VAL A 35 4.10 12.56 0.00
N ALA A 36 3.64 11.61 0.82
CA ALA A 36 4.39 11.16 1.99
C ALA A 36 4.03 9.72 2.38
N GLY A 37 4.97 9.06 3.05
CA GLY A 37 4.79 7.69 3.55
C GLY A 37 5.13 6.61 2.52
N LEU A 38 5.83 6.91 1.42
CA LEU A 38 6.42 5.94 0.48
C LEU A 38 7.89 6.30 0.20
N SER A 39 8.73 5.29 -0.02
CA SER A 39 10.14 5.43 -0.42
C SER A 39 10.35 4.78 -1.78
N ASP A 40 11.32 5.28 -2.53
CA ASP A 40 11.68 4.69 -3.83
C ASP A 40 12.17 3.23 -3.67
N GLY A 41 11.86 2.40 -4.66
CA GLY A 41 12.21 0.97 -4.66
C GLY A 41 11.31 0.06 -3.82
N GLU A 42 10.30 0.59 -3.13
CA GLU A 42 9.37 -0.24 -2.36
C GLU A 42 8.35 -0.96 -3.24
N ARG A 43 8.07 -2.22 -2.90
CA ARG A 43 7.10 -3.04 -3.64
C ARG A 43 5.69 -2.84 -3.09
N LEU A 44 4.84 -2.20 -3.88
CA LEU A 44 3.45 -1.91 -3.52
C LEU A 44 2.51 -3.07 -3.90
N VAL A 45 1.56 -3.39 -3.03
CA VAL A 45 0.46 -4.32 -3.35
C VAL A 45 -0.68 -3.56 -4.05
N VAL A 46 -0.85 -3.80 -5.35
CA VAL A 46 -1.92 -3.16 -6.16
C VAL A 46 -3.16 -4.04 -6.33
N GLN A 47 -3.07 -5.34 -6.09
CA GLN A 47 -4.18 -6.31 -6.20
C GLN A 47 -4.23 -7.26 -4.99
N GLY A 48 -5.43 -7.73 -4.62
CA GLY A 48 -5.62 -8.66 -3.50
C GLY A 48 -5.42 -8.06 -2.11
N HIS A 49 -5.39 -6.71 -2.03
CA HIS A 49 -5.14 -5.98 -0.79
C HIS A 49 -6.38 -5.85 0.11
N GLU A 50 -7.56 -6.27 -0.36
CA GLU A 50 -8.83 -6.05 0.34
C GLU A 50 -8.89 -6.83 1.66
N THR A 51 -8.31 -8.04 1.67
CA THR A 51 -8.34 -8.95 2.83
C THR A 51 -7.08 -8.86 3.68
N LEU A 52 -6.06 -8.11 3.25
CA LEU A 52 -4.80 -8.02 3.97
C LEU A 52 -4.96 -7.26 5.29
N ARG A 53 -4.34 -7.81 6.32
CA ARG A 53 -4.13 -7.20 7.64
C ARG A 53 -2.68 -6.75 7.75
N ASP A 54 -2.39 -5.91 8.73
CA ASP A 54 -1.01 -5.56 9.05
C ASP A 54 -0.18 -6.83 9.34
N LYS A 55 1.05 -6.86 8.81
CA LYS A 55 2.01 -7.98 8.90
C LYS A 55 1.50 -9.32 8.36
N ALA A 56 0.56 -9.29 7.41
CA ALA A 56 0.08 -10.50 6.77
C ALA A 56 1.21 -11.17 5.96
N LYS A 57 1.29 -12.51 6.01
CA LYS A 57 2.18 -13.27 5.12
C LYS A 57 1.63 -13.21 3.70
N VAL A 58 2.51 -12.92 2.75
CA VAL A 58 2.19 -12.83 1.33
C VAL A 58 3.21 -13.59 0.50
N ARG A 59 2.78 -14.01 -0.68
CA ARG A 59 3.65 -14.56 -1.72
C ARG A 59 3.44 -13.73 -2.97
N ILE A 60 4.52 -13.23 -3.53
CA ILE A 60 4.49 -12.53 -4.81
C ILE A 60 4.27 -13.60 -5.89
N LEU A 61 3.25 -13.40 -6.71
CA LEU A 61 2.98 -14.19 -7.90
C LEU A 61 3.53 -13.40 -9.09
N GLU A 62 4.38 -14.01 -9.91
CA GLU A 62 4.84 -13.46 -11.20
C GLU A 62 3.83 -13.74 -12.31
#